data_AF-L2G918-F1
#
_entry.id   AF-L2G918-F1
#
_cell.length_a   1.000
_cell.length_b   1.000
_cell.length_c   1.000
_cell.angle_alpha   90.00
_cell.angle_beta   90.00
_cell.angle_gamma   90.00
#
_symmetry.space_group_name_H-M   'P 1'
#
loop_
_entity.id
_entity.type
_entity.pdbx_description
1 polymer ?
#
loop_
_entity_poly.entity_id
_entity_poly.type
_entity_poly.pdbx_seq_one_letter_code
_entity_poly.pdbx_strand_id
1 'polypeptide(L)'
;MSIFPSQDRFLMHHYVHTVVNIFCVIDNAKSPWKTIHIPRAIQGIGEMDVMGSTSRVRSALRNALLSISAFFLANVRASESHPNEAVKWVEEAMQYRYNAIGLLKQAVESDLYSGGKPKYKEYLATMLSMITINIMSGDTSTCAVHLDGAKQLISNNRKSRVSGKTRALHRIYFYLRVIYESTAIHSSGGDVHASPAREASDQSEAYIPADLRDSHSEDQSEEPTEMASFECIYGIPRSLLLLLKDTTNLIKQVSQARESGQPSEISESLKSQCDSLEKSILDWSLEDELARCRQTSTSTSFDIIFNQTKSFHNALIIYFAQNIHLLSFRYLRQYVEAVLQGIEAIENIKTDNNILAAPIFWPAFIAATEAFDPQQQTRFRKWYERVAIYGIKAVRTGSRVVYEVWDRGPSTDGRVTSLWRTIIEQTGETLMLT
;
A
#
# COMPACT_ATOMS: atom_id res chain seq x y z
N MET A 1 -9.14 20.46 -34.29
CA MET A 1 -10.19 20.12 -33.31
C MET A 1 -9.64 18.93 -32.55
N SER A 2 -9.37 19.05 -31.24
CA SER A 2 -8.70 17.96 -30.50
C SER A 2 -9.61 16.73 -30.46
N ILE A 3 -9.03 15.56 -30.70
CA ILE A 3 -9.73 14.26 -30.70
C ILE A 3 -9.98 13.79 -29.24
N PHE A 4 -9.39 14.47 -28.26
CA PHE A 4 -9.48 14.11 -26.87
C PHE A 4 -10.81 14.59 -26.23
N PRO A 5 -11.66 13.67 -25.72
CA PRO A 5 -12.94 14.04 -25.13
C PRO A 5 -12.80 15.08 -24.01
N SER A 6 -13.74 16.02 -23.90
CA SER A 6 -13.73 17.07 -22.88
C SER A 6 -13.66 16.53 -21.45
N GLN A 7 -14.33 15.40 -21.22
CA GLN A 7 -14.34 14.66 -19.96
C GLN A 7 -12.97 14.04 -19.63
N ASP A 8 -12.33 13.35 -20.58
CA ASP A 8 -10.98 12.81 -20.38
C ASP A 8 -9.99 13.93 -20.01
N ARG A 9 -10.13 15.11 -20.64
CA ARG A 9 -9.32 16.30 -20.31
C ARG A 9 -9.58 16.80 -18.89
N PHE A 10 -10.85 16.88 -18.48
CA PHE A 10 -11.22 17.26 -17.13
C PHE A 10 -10.65 16.29 -16.09
N LEU A 11 -10.84 14.98 -16.29
CA LEU A 11 -10.35 13.94 -15.39
C LEU A 11 -8.83 13.89 -15.31
N MET A 12 -8.13 14.09 -16.43
CA MET A 12 -6.67 14.15 -16.45
C MET A 12 -6.16 15.39 -15.72
N HIS A 13 -6.79 16.56 -15.94
CA HIS A 13 -6.47 17.77 -15.20
C HIS A 13 -6.66 17.58 -13.68
N HIS A 14 -7.80 17.03 -13.28
CA HIS A 14 -8.09 16.69 -11.89
C HIS A 14 -7.05 15.69 -11.31
N TYR A 15 -6.61 14.70 -12.10
CA TYR A 15 -5.57 13.77 -11.65
C TYR A 15 -4.25 14.48 -11.35
N VAL A 16 -3.79 15.34 -12.28
CA VAL A 16 -2.50 16.05 -12.20
C VAL A 16 -2.46 17.02 -11.02
N HIS A 17 -3.56 17.69 -10.73
CA HIS A 17 -3.59 18.77 -9.73
C HIS A 17 -4.09 18.34 -8.35
N THR A 18 -4.87 17.27 -8.26
CA THR A 18 -5.50 16.84 -7.00
C THR A 18 -5.09 15.43 -6.63
N VAL A 19 -5.41 14.46 -7.49
CA VAL A 19 -5.35 13.02 -7.13
C VAL A 19 -3.92 12.56 -6.86
N VAL A 20 -2.96 13.04 -7.65
CA VAL A 20 -1.56 12.61 -7.53
C VAL A 20 -0.93 12.94 -6.17
N ASN A 21 -1.44 13.96 -5.47
CA ASN A 21 -0.91 14.39 -4.19
C ASN A 21 -1.30 13.44 -3.04
N ILE A 22 -2.32 12.60 -3.26
CA ILE A 22 -2.85 11.68 -2.26
C ILE A 22 -1.92 10.47 -2.07
N PHE A 23 -1.10 10.12 -3.07
CA PHE A 23 -0.27 8.90 -3.07
C PHE A 23 1.02 9.00 -2.27
N CYS A 24 1.39 10.20 -1.82
CA CYS A 24 2.54 10.40 -0.95
C CYS A 24 2.06 10.96 0.38
N VAL A 25 2.74 10.59 1.47
CA VAL A 25 2.46 11.14 2.81
C VAL A 25 2.90 12.61 2.92
N ILE A 26 3.84 13.01 2.05
CA ILE A 26 4.35 14.38 1.91
C ILE A 26 4.34 14.76 0.44
N ASP A 27 4.07 16.02 0.11
CA ASP A 27 4.18 16.48 -1.27
C ASP A 27 5.61 16.35 -1.78
N ASN A 28 5.76 15.63 -2.88
CA ASN A 28 7.03 15.27 -3.45
C ASN A 28 6.99 15.47 -4.97
N ALA A 29 7.60 16.55 -5.43
CA ALA A 29 7.68 16.87 -6.85
C ALA A 29 8.42 15.80 -7.69
N LYS A 30 9.31 15.02 -7.06
CA LYS A 30 10.05 13.94 -7.72
C LYS A 30 9.36 12.57 -7.60
N SER A 31 8.12 12.52 -7.09
CA SER A 31 7.39 11.26 -6.92
C SER A 31 7.24 10.50 -8.27
N PRO A 32 7.22 9.16 -8.26
CA PRO A 32 7.13 8.40 -9.51
C PRO A 32 5.82 8.63 -10.27
N TRP A 33 4.73 8.92 -9.56
CA TRP A 33 3.47 9.29 -10.21
C TRP A 33 3.60 10.60 -11.01
N LYS A 34 4.29 11.61 -10.47
CA LYS A 34 4.57 12.88 -11.16
C LYS A 34 5.63 12.77 -12.25
N THR A 35 6.67 11.97 -12.06
CA THR A 35 7.84 11.92 -12.97
C THR A 35 7.83 10.77 -13.99
N ILE A 36 6.90 9.80 -13.83
CA ILE A 36 6.76 8.63 -14.69
C ILE A 36 5.32 8.45 -15.17
N HIS A 37 4.34 8.31 -14.26
CA HIS A 37 2.97 7.97 -14.66
C HIS A 37 2.33 9.07 -15.50
N ILE A 38 2.34 10.32 -15.00
CA ILE A 38 1.76 11.48 -15.69
C ILE A 38 2.42 11.73 -17.05
N PRO A 39 3.76 11.85 -17.18
CA PRO A 39 4.39 12.11 -18.47
C PRO A 39 4.10 11.02 -19.51
N ARG A 40 3.99 9.75 -19.11
CA ARG A 40 3.70 8.64 -20.03
C ARG A 40 2.24 8.61 -20.47
N ALA A 41 1.30 8.96 -19.58
CA ALA A 41 -0.09 9.12 -19.94
C ALA A 41 -0.29 10.30 -20.91
N ILE A 42 0.31 11.47 -20.61
CA ILE A 42 0.26 12.66 -21.48
C ILE A 42 0.92 12.38 -22.83
N GLN A 43 2.05 11.68 -22.85
CA GLN A 43 2.67 11.25 -24.10
C GLN A 43 1.72 10.39 -24.93
N GLY A 44 1.02 9.44 -24.31
CA GLY A 44 0.03 8.61 -25.01
C GLY A 44 -1.14 9.43 -25.59
N ILE A 45 -1.58 10.46 -24.86
CA ILE A 45 -2.61 11.40 -25.34
C ILE A 45 -2.10 12.19 -26.55
N GLY A 46 -0.89 12.75 -26.47
CA GLY A 46 -0.30 13.53 -27.57
C GLY A 46 -0.03 12.69 -28.82
N GLU A 47 0.46 11.46 -28.67
CA GLU A 47 0.64 10.52 -29.79
C GLU A 47 -0.71 10.18 -30.45
N MET A 48 -1.78 9.97 -29.67
CA MET A 48 -3.11 9.73 -30.21
C MET A 48 -3.67 10.94 -30.98
N ASP A 49 -3.50 12.16 -30.47
CA ASP A 49 -4.02 13.39 -31.10
C ASP A 49 -3.25 13.77 -32.38
N VAL A 50 -1.93 13.56 -32.40
CA VAL A 50 -1.05 13.93 -33.53
C VAL A 50 -0.88 12.80 -34.55
N MET A 51 -0.66 11.56 -34.09
CA MET A 51 -0.31 10.41 -34.94
C MET A 51 -1.50 9.46 -35.16
N GLY A 52 -2.64 9.70 -34.52
CA GLY A 52 -3.83 8.84 -34.61
C GLY A 52 -3.69 7.48 -33.93
N SER A 53 -2.57 7.21 -33.25
CA SER A 53 -2.30 5.95 -32.57
C SER A 53 -1.28 6.10 -31.45
N THR A 54 -1.36 5.23 -30.44
CA THR A 54 -0.35 5.09 -29.38
C THR A 54 -0.27 3.62 -28.96
N SER A 55 0.72 3.25 -28.15
CA SER A 55 0.87 1.87 -27.67
C SER A 55 -0.31 1.46 -26.77
N ARG A 56 -0.67 0.17 -26.80
CA ARG A 56 -1.74 -0.37 -25.95
C ARG A 56 -1.46 -0.13 -24.46
N VAL A 57 -0.20 -0.28 -24.02
CA VAL A 57 0.18 -0.05 -22.62
C VAL A 57 0.05 1.41 -22.19
N ARG A 58 0.35 2.39 -23.06
CA ARG A 58 0.11 3.82 -22.75
C ARG A 58 -1.38 4.14 -22.71
N SER A 59 -2.15 3.56 -23.62
CA SER A 59 -3.62 3.65 -23.58
C SER A 59 -4.18 3.03 -22.30
N ALA A 60 -3.64 1.89 -21.85
CA ALA A 60 -4.02 1.24 -20.60
C ALA A 60 -3.66 2.13 -19.39
N LEU A 61 -2.46 2.71 -19.36
CA LEU A 61 -2.04 3.65 -18.32
C LEU A 61 -2.96 4.87 -18.25
N ARG A 62 -3.27 5.49 -19.40
CA ARG A 62 -4.21 6.62 -19.47
C ARG A 62 -5.56 6.26 -18.86
N ASN A 63 -6.17 5.16 -19.33
CA ASN A 63 -7.47 4.72 -18.81
C ASN A 63 -7.38 4.42 -17.30
N ALA A 64 -6.27 3.85 -16.82
CA ALA A 64 -6.07 3.64 -15.39
C ALA A 64 -6.09 4.97 -14.60
N LEU A 65 -5.36 6.00 -15.06
CA LEU A 65 -5.33 7.30 -14.37
C LEU A 65 -6.70 8.00 -14.39
N LEU A 66 -7.42 7.91 -15.51
CA LEU A 66 -8.78 8.46 -15.62
C LEU A 66 -9.75 7.72 -14.68
N SER A 67 -9.65 6.40 -14.59
CA SER A 67 -10.44 5.57 -13.66
C SER A 67 -10.21 5.95 -12.21
N ILE A 68 -8.94 6.08 -11.79
CA ILE A 68 -8.57 6.54 -10.45
C ILE A 68 -9.18 7.92 -10.16
N SER A 69 -9.07 8.85 -11.11
CA SER A 69 -9.59 10.22 -10.98
C SER A 69 -11.11 10.25 -10.82
N ALA A 70 -11.83 9.46 -11.61
CA ALA A 70 -13.29 9.33 -11.52
C ALA A 70 -13.72 8.64 -10.21
N PHE A 71 -13.02 7.59 -9.75
CA PHE A 71 -13.32 6.97 -8.45
C PHE A 71 -13.09 7.94 -7.28
N PHE A 72 -12.03 8.76 -7.33
CA PHE A 72 -11.83 9.80 -6.31
C PHE A 72 -13.03 10.75 -6.24
N LEU A 73 -13.46 11.29 -7.40
CA LEU A 73 -14.61 12.19 -7.47
C LEU A 73 -15.88 11.51 -6.94
N ALA A 74 -16.13 10.26 -7.32
CA ALA A 74 -17.26 9.49 -6.82
C ALA A 74 -17.25 9.38 -5.29
N ASN A 75 -16.10 9.10 -4.69
CA ASN A 75 -15.95 8.90 -3.25
C ASN A 75 -16.14 10.22 -2.47
N VAL A 76 -15.62 11.33 -2.99
CA VAL A 76 -15.83 12.67 -2.41
C VAL A 76 -17.29 13.07 -2.50
N ARG A 77 -17.92 12.95 -3.68
CA ARG A 77 -19.34 13.27 -3.89
C ARG A 77 -20.28 12.45 -3.02
N ALA A 78 -19.97 11.16 -2.82
CA ALA A 78 -20.73 10.32 -1.90
C ALA A 78 -20.66 10.83 -0.46
N SER A 79 -19.50 11.34 -0.04
CA SER A 79 -19.30 11.88 1.31
C SER A 79 -19.97 13.25 1.49
N GLU A 80 -20.04 14.04 0.42
CA GLU A 80 -20.74 15.33 0.37
C GLU A 80 -22.28 15.21 0.20
N SER A 81 -22.84 14.00 0.31
CA SER A 81 -24.28 13.75 0.12
C SER A 81 -24.83 14.07 -1.28
N HIS A 82 -24.02 13.89 -2.33
CA HIS A 82 -24.41 14.01 -3.74
C HIS A 82 -24.45 12.62 -4.43
N PRO A 83 -25.39 11.72 -4.07
CA PRO A 83 -25.35 10.32 -4.50
C PRO A 83 -25.51 10.12 -6.01
N ASN A 84 -26.31 10.95 -6.68
CA ASN A 84 -26.53 10.81 -8.13
C ASN A 84 -25.26 11.12 -8.93
N GLU A 85 -24.51 12.16 -8.54
CA GLU A 85 -23.20 12.45 -9.14
C GLU A 85 -22.19 11.35 -8.83
N ALA A 86 -22.20 10.83 -7.60
CA ALA A 86 -21.32 9.74 -7.21
C ALA A 86 -21.54 8.49 -8.08
N VAL A 87 -22.79 8.09 -8.31
CA VAL A 87 -23.14 6.95 -9.18
C VAL A 87 -22.63 7.17 -10.61
N LYS A 88 -22.84 8.36 -11.19
CA LYS A 88 -22.34 8.68 -12.53
C LYS A 88 -20.81 8.53 -12.62
N TRP A 89 -20.08 9.07 -11.65
CA TRP A 89 -18.61 8.94 -11.64
C TRP A 89 -18.14 7.51 -11.43
N VAL A 90 -18.89 6.68 -10.66
CA VAL A 90 -18.60 5.24 -10.55
C VAL A 90 -18.75 4.55 -11.90
N GLU A 91 -19.83 4.81 -12.64
CA GLU A 91 -20.07 4.22 -13.97
C GLU A 91 -18.93 4.57 -14.95
N GLU A 92 -18.54 5.84 -15.00
CA GLU A 92 -17.40 6.29 -15.81
C GLU A 92 -16.09 5.64 -15.38
N ALA A 93 -15.82 5.60 -14.07
CA ALA A 93 -14.61 5.00 -13.53
C ALA A 93 -14.51 3.50 -13.88
N MET A 94 -15.63 2.78 -13.84
CA MET A 94 -15.72 1.38 -14.22
C MET A 94 -15.45 1.19 -15.71
N GLN A 95 -16.00 2.04 -16.60
CA GLN A 95 -15.71 1.97 -18.03
C GLN A 95 -14.21 2.13 -18.32
N TYR A 96 -13.57 3.13 -17.72
CA TYR A 96 -12.12 3.30 -17.85
C TYR A 96 -11.34 2.12 -17.25
N ARG A 97 -11.77 1.56 -16.11
CA ARG A 97 -11.14 0.35 -15.51
C ARG A 97 -11.20 -0.84 -16.47
N TYR A 98 -12.35 -1.14 -17.06
CA TYR A 98 -12.51 -2.25 -18.00
C TYR A 98 -11.62 -2.08 -19.24
N ASN A 99 -11.60 -0.87 -19.80
CA ASN A 99 -10.71 -0.55 -20.92
C ASN A 99 -9.23 -0.74 -20.54
N ALA A 100 -8.84 -0.27 -19.36
CA ALA A 100 -7.47 -0.38 -18.88
C ALA A 100 -7.03 -1.84 -18.72
N ILE A 101 -7.86 -2.69 -18.11
CA ILE A 101 -7.59 -4.13 -17.92
C ILE A 101 -7.50 -4.83 -19.27
N GLY A 102 -8.44 -4.60 -20.18
CA GLY A 102 -8.46 -5.22 -21.51
C GLY A 102 -7.22 -4.85 -22.33
N LEU A 103 -6.86 -3.57 -22.35
CA LEU A 103 -5.67 -3.07 -23.06
C LEU A 103 -4.37 -3.60 -22.43
N LEU A 104 -4.28 -3.64 -21.10
CA LEU A 104 -3.10 -4.18 -20.41
C LEU A 104 -2.92 -5.67 -20.71
N LYS A 105 -4.00 -6.45 -20.65
CA LYS A 105 -3.98 -7.89 -20.97
C LYS A 105 -3.46 -8.14 -22.38
N GLN A 106 -4.04 -7.48 -23.38
CA GLN A 106 -3.60 -7.59 -24.78
C GLN A 106 -2.14 -7.16 -24.96
N ALA A 107 -1.73 -6.08 -24.28
CA ALA A 107 -0.36 -5.60 -24.33
C ALA A 107 0.62 -6.64 -23.75
N VAL A 108 0.31 -7.23 -22.60
CA VAL A 108 1.15 -8.27 -21.98
C VAL A 108 1.27 -9.51 -22.88
N GLU A 109 0.16 -9.96 -23.48
CA GLU A 109 0.12 -11.17 -24.31
C GLU A 109 0.80 -11.00 -25.67
N SER A 110 0.60 -9.85 -26.33
CA SER A 110 1.03 -9.64 -27.73
C SER A 110 2.26 -8.74 -27.86
N ASP A 111 2.42 -7.77 -26.96
CA ASP A 111 3.35 -6.66 -27.15
C ASP A 111 4.54 -6.70 -26.19
N LEU A 112 4.49 -7.42 -25.07
CA LEU A 112 5.55 -7.36 -24.06
C LEU A 112 6.92 -7.82 -24.59
N TYR A 113 6.93 -8.90 -25.38
CA TYR A 113 8.15 -9.52 -25.90
C TYR A 113 8.48 -9.15 -27.36
N SER A 114 7.68 -8.30 -28.02
CA SER A 114 8.02 -7.79 -29.35
C SER A 114 9.12 -6.72 -29.22
N GLY A 115 10.23 -6.87 -29.94
CA GLY A 115 11.54 -6.20 -29.75
C GLY A 115 11.63 -4.66 -29.91
N GLY A 116 10.60 -3.89 -29.56
CA GLY A 116 10.60 -2.42 -29.55
C GLY A 116 11.21 -1.78 -28.28
N LYS A 117 11.40 -0.44 -28.32
CA LYS A 117 11.91 0.45 -27.25
C LYS A 117 11.40 0.09 -25.83
N PRO A 118 12.11 0.43 -24.74
CA PRO A 118 11.86 -0.16 -23.42
C PRO A 118 10.45 0.10 -22.88
N LYS A 119 9.61 -0.93 -22.97
CA LYS A 119 8.22 -0.97 -22.49
C LYS A 119 8.10 -1.15 -20.97
N TYR A 120 9.18 -1.62 -20.34
CA TYR A 120 9.20 -2.07 -18.95
C TYR A 120 8.58 -1.07 -17.95
N LYS A 121 9.04 0.20 -17.97
CA LYS A 121 8.56 1.22 -17.04
C LYS A 121 7.07 1.53 -17.25
N GLU A 122 6.61 1.47 -18.50
CA GLU A 122 5.20 1.72 -18.84
C GLU A 122 4.33 0.56 -18.33
N TYR A 123 4.74 -0.70 -18.53
CA TYR A 123 4.04 -1.85 -17.97
C TYR A 123 3.99 -1.81 -16.45
N LEU A 124 5.13 -1.60 -15.81
CA LEU A 124 5.18 -1.59 -14.34
C LEU A 124 4.35 -0.43 -13.77
N ALA A 125 4.46 0.79 -14.31
CA ALA A 125 3.63 1.91 -13.91
C ALA A 125 2.13 1.63 -14.12
N THR A 126 1.76 0.94 -15.20
CA THR A 126 0.38 0.56 -15.50
C THR A 126 -0.14 -0.46 -14.50
N MET A 127 0.62 -1.52 -14.21
CA MET A 127 0.26 -2.54 -13.21
C MET A 127 0.10 -1.94 -11.81
N LEU A 128 1.02 -1.05 -11.41
CA LEU A 128 0.92 -0.33 -10.14
C LEU A 128 -0.31 0.59 -10.10
N SER A 129 -0.67 1.21 -11.23
CA SER A 129 -1.90 2.02 -11.32
C SER A 129 -3.17 1.16 -11.23
N MET A 130 -3.16 -0.11 -11.67
CA MET A 130 -4.30 -1.02 -11.44
C MET A 130 -4.54 -1.29 -9.96
N ILE A 131 -3.47 -1.45 -9.17
CA ILE A 131 -3.57 -1.58 -7.71
C ILE A 131 -4.17 -0.31 -7.11
N THR A 132 -3.77 0.87 -7.61
CA THR A 132 -4.39 2.14 -7.19
C THR A 132 -5.88 2.21 -7.55
N ILE A 133 -6.30 1.68 -8.71
CA ILE A 133 -7.74 1.56 -9.02
C ILE A 133 -8.45 0.70 -7.97
N ASN A 134 -7.88 -0.44 -7.57
CA ASN A 134 -8.45 -1.30 -6.53
C ASN A 134 -8.62 -0.56 -5.19
N ILE A 135 -7.60 0.20 -4.80
CA ILE A 135 -7.62 1.01 -3.57
C ILE A 135 -8.72 2.09 -3.63
N MET A 136 -8.82 2.81 -4.75
CA MET A 136 -9.80 3.88 -4.93
C MET A 136 -11.23 3.36 -5.09
N SER A 137 -11.43 2.23 -5.76
CA SER A 137 -12.76 1.62 -5.92
C SER A 137 -13.24 0.90 -4.66
N GLY A 138 -12.31 0.51 -3.78
CA GLY A 138 -12.55 -0.34 -2.61
C GLY A 138 -12.75 -1.82 -2.96
N ASP A 139 -12.57 -2.19 -4.22
CA ASP A 139 -12.56 -3.59 -4.66
C ASP A 139 -11.11 -4.05 -4.72
N THR A 140 -10.65 -4.64 -3.62
CA THR A 140 -9.28 -5.11 -3.37
C THR A 140 -9.05 -6.56 -3.76
N SER A 141 -10.07 -7.25 -4.26
CA SER A 141 -10.03 -8.68 -4.58
C SER A 141 -8.99 -9.05 -5.65
N THR A 142 -8.70 -8.12 -6.58
CA THR A 142 -7.72 -8.32 -7.66
C THR A 142 -6.34 -7.75 -7.37
N CYS A 143 -6.09 -7.22 -6.15
CA CYS A 143 -4.78 -6.66 -5.79
C CYS A 143 -3.65 -7.68 -5.98
N ALA A 144 -3.85 -8.93 -5.54
CA ALA A 144 -2.87 -10.02 -5.69
C ALA A 144 -2.46 -10.22 -7.14
N VAL A 145 -3.44 -10.29 -8.06
CA VAL A 145 -3.19 -10.53 -9.49
C VAL A 145 -2.27 -9.48 -10.10
N HIS A 146 -2.48 -8.21 -9.77
CA HIS A 146 -1.64 -7.11 -10.28
C HIS A 146 -0.26 -7.08 -9.61
N LEU A 147 -0.18 -7.37 -8.30
CA LEU A 147 1.09 -7.51 -7.58
C LEU A 147 1.92 -8.67 -8.13
N ASP A 148 1.31 -9.82 -8.41
CA ASP A 148 1.99 -10.98 -8.98
C ASP A 148 2.46 -10.71 -10.41
N GLY A 149 1.64 -10.05 -11.23
CA GLY A 149 2.05 -9.59 -12.55
C GLY A 149 3.26 -8.65 -12.49
N ALA A 150 3.27 -7.71 -11.54
CA ALA A 150 4.42 -6.83 -11.30
C ALA A 150 5.66 -7.60 -10.83
N LYS A 151 5.49 -8.57 -9.91
CA LYS A 151 6.57 -9.46 -9.46
C LYS A 151 7.22 -10.18 -10.64
N GLN A 152 6.43 -10.84 -11.48
CA GLN A 152 6.91 -11.57 -12.64
C GLN A 152 7.66 -10.66 -13.62
N LEU A 153 7.15 -9.45 -13.84
CA LEU A 153 7.81 -8.47 -14.69
C LEU A 153 9.17 -8.05 -14.11
N ILE A 154 9.23 -7.78 -12.81
CA ILE A 154 10.47 -7.38 -12.12
C ILE A 154 11.49 -8.53 -12.10
N SER A 155 11.06 -9.76 -11.76
CA SER A 155 11.96 -10.92 -11.69
C SER A 155 12.58 -11.28 -13.04
N ASN A 156 11.84 -11.03 -14.12
CA ASN A 156 12.31 -11.31 -15.49
C ASN A 156 13.16 -10.18 -16.08
N ASN A 157 13.35 -9.07 -15.36
CA ASN A 157 14.16 -7.95 -15.82
C ASN A 157 15.65 -8.27 -15.71
N ARG A 158 16.25 -8.72 -16.82
CA ARG A 158 17.67 -9.13 -16.91
C ARG A 158 18.67 -7.96 -17.00
N LYS A 159 18.25 -6.72 -16.76
CA LYS A 159 19.15 -5.57 -16.87
C LYS A 159 20.12 -5.52 -15.70
N SER A 160 21.42 -5.50 -16.00
CA SER A 160 22.49 -5.39 -15.00
C SER A 160 22.48 -4.06 -14.25
N ARG A 161 22.14 -2.94 -14.92
CA ARG A 161 22.02 -1.61 -14.30
C ARG A 161 20.59 -1.11 -14.35
N VAL A 162 20.03 -0.81 -13.17
CA VAL A 162 18.67 -0.30 -12.98
C VAL A 162 18.68 1.22 -12.85
N SER A 163 17.98 1.94 -13.74
CA SER A 163 17.89 3.40 -13.66
C SER A 163 17.11 3.88 -12.43
N GLY A 164 17.38 5.07 -11.90
CA GLY A 164 16.66 5.66 -10.74
C GLY A 164 15.13 5.64 -10.87
N LYS A 165 14.57 5.96 -12.04
CA LYS A 165 13.12 5.86 -12.30
C LYS A 165 12.57 4.42 -12.16
N THR A 166 13.36 3.42 -12.55
CA THR A 166 12.96 2.01 -12.38
C THR A 166 13.03 1.62 -10.91
N ARG A 167 14.10 1.99 -10.21
CA ARG A 167 14.27 1.76 -8.77
C ARG A 167 13.08 2.36 -7.99
N ALA A 168 12.64 3.55 -8.35
CA ALA A 168 11.48 4.18 -7.72
C ALA A 168 10.16 3.40 -7.94
N LEU A 169 9.94 2.81 -9.11
CA LEU A 169 8.79 1.90 -9.35
C LEU A 169 8.93 0.59 -8.56
N HIS A 170 10.15 0.05 -8.44
CA HIS A 170 10.43 -1.13 -7.59
C HIS A 170 10.13 -0.84 -6.12
N ARG A 171 10.41 0.38 -5.63
CA ARG A 171 10.05 0.81 -4.28
C ARG A 171 8.54 0.85 -4.07
N ILE A 172 7.79 1.42 -5.01
CA ILE A 172 6.31 1.39 -4.95
C ILE A 172 5.82 -0.06 -4.91
N TYR A 173 6.28 -0.92 -5.81
CA TYR A 173 5.93 -2.33 -5.80
C TYR A 173 6.22 -3.00 -4.45
N PHE A 174 7.43 -2.82 -3.92
CA PHE A 174 7.86 -3.47 -2.69
C PHE A 174 7.01 -3.02 -1.50
N TYR A 175 6.76 -1.70 -1.37
CA TYR A 175 5.87 -1.16 -0.35
C TYR A 175 4.47 -1.77 -0.43
N LEU A 176 3.83 -1.69 -1.61
CA LEU A 176 2.48 -2.21 -1.81
C LEU A 176 2.40 -3.71 -1.52
N ARG A 177 3.42 -4.49 -1.92
CA ARG A 177 3.47 -5.93 -1.66
C ARG A 177 3.60 -6.24 -0.17
N VAL A 178 4.48 -5.54 0.55
CA VAL A 178 4.69 -5.77 1.99
C VAL A 178 3.42 -5.43 2.78
N ILE A 179 2.78 -4.29 2.49
CA ILE A 179 1.52 -3.92 3.13
C ILE A 179 0.43 -4.94 2.84
N TYR A 180 0.26 -5.33 1.57
CA TYR A 180 -0.71 -6.36 1.17
C TYR A 180 -0.49 -7.69 1.92
N GLU A 181 0.74 -8.22 1.92
CA GLU A 181 1.06 -9.51 2.56
C GLU A 181 0.83 -9.50 4.07
N SER A 182 1.02 -8.35 4.74
CA SER A 182 0.82 -8.25 6.19
C SER A 182 -0.64 -8.43 6.62
N THR A 183 -1.59 -8.16 5.72
CA THR A 183 -3.03 -8.29 5.96
C THR A 183 -3.69 -9.39 5.15
N ALA A 184 -2.98 -9.99 4.20
CA ALA A 184 -3.46 -11.13 3.44
C ALA A 184 -3.59 -12.37 4.33
N ILE A 185 -4.67 -13.12 4.12
CA ILE A 185 -4.92 -14.38 4.79
C ILE A 185 -4.77 -15.48 3.76
N HIS A 186 -3.88 -16.43 4.05
CA HIS A 186 -3.61 -17.59 3.22
C HIS A 186 -4.28 -18.79 3.91
N SER A 187 -5.46 -19.18 3.43
CA SER A 187 -6.16 -20.34 3.99
C SER A 187 -5.43 -21.62 3.59
N SER A 188 -4.89 -22.36 4.56
CA SER A 188 -4.25 -23.67 4.37
C SER A 188 -5.24 -24.80 3.97
N GLY A 189 -6.50 -24.46 3.69
CA GLY A 189 -7.56 -25.39 3.31
C GLY A 189 -7.68 -25.50 1.79
N GLY A 190 -7.32 -26.66 1.25
CA GLY A 190 -7.45 -26.98 -0.17
C GLY A 190 -8.86 -26.78 -0.70
N ASP A 191 -9.06 -25.65 -1.39
CA ASP A 191 -10.25 -25.38 -2.15
C ASP A 191 -10.04 -25.98 -3.55
N VAL A 192 -10.75 -27.08 -3.87
CA VAL A 192 -10.65 -27.83 -5.15
C VAL A 192 -11.09 -26.98 -6.36
N HIS A 193 -11.54 -25.74 -6.13
CA HIS A 193 -11.88 -24.74 -7.15
C HIS A 193 -10.98 -23.50 -7.15
N ALA A 194 -9.84 -23.52 -6.45
CA ALA A 194 -8.85 -22.46 -6.56
C ALA A 194 -8.35 -22.34 -8.01
N SER A 195 -8.51 -21.16 -8.62
CA SER A 195 -7.86 -20.88 -9.90
C SER A 195 -6.35 -21.11 -9.78
N PRO A 196 -5.64 -21.61 -10.81
CA PRO A 196 -4.20 -21.87 -10.74
C PRO A 196 -3.33 -20.65 -10.36
N ALA A 197 -3.90 -19.43 -10.39
CA ALA A 197 -3.27 -18.22 -9.87
C ALA A 197 -3.20 -18.16 -8.32
N ARG A 198 -4.13 -18.81 -7.60
CA ARG A 198 -4.17 -18.85 -6.13
C ARG A 198 -3.16 -19.84 -5.55
N GLU A 199 -2.98 -21.01 -6.17
CA GLU A 199 -1.98 -22.00 -5.74
C GLU A 199 -0.53 -21.48 -5.90
N ALA A 200 -0.27 -20.64 -6.90
CA ALA A 200 1.01 -19.94 -7.04
C ALA A 200 1.22 -18.81 -6.00
N SER A 201 0.15 -18.35 -5.34
CA SER A 201 0.20 -17.29 -4.32
C SER A 201 0.64 -17.80 -2.94
N ASP A 202 0.42 -19.10 -2.69
CA ASP A 202 0.57 -19.75 -1.38
C ASP A 202 2.04 -19.90 -0.93
N GLN A 203 3.00 -19.68 -1.84
CA GLN A 203 4.44 -19.83 -1.59
C GLN A 203 5.26 -18.52 -1.71
N SER A 204 4.64 -17.38 -1.98
CA SER A 204 5.40 -16.18 -2.32
C SER A 204 5.66 -15.27 -1.12
N GLU A 205 6.82 -15.42 -0.48
CA GLU A 205 7.41 -14.31 0.30
C GLU A 205 7.40 -13.00 -0.51
N ALA A 206 7.28 -11.86 0.18
CA ALA A 206 7.35 -10.55 -0.46
C ALA A 206 8.69 -10.41 -1.19
N TYR A 207 8.67 -10.56 -2.52
CA TYR A 207 9.88 -10.56 -3.34
C TYR A 207 10.58 -9.21 -3.25
N ILE A 208 11.85 -9.22 -2.83
CA ILE A 208 12.72 -8.04 -2.80
C ILE A 208 13.44 -7.94 -4.15
N PRO A 209 13.17 -6.88 -4.94
CA PRO A 209 13.92 -6.58 -6.16
C PRO A 209 15.43 -6.54 -5.89
N ALA A 210 16.25 -7.06 -6.80
CA ALA A 210 17.69 -7.21 -6.58
C ALA A 210 18.40 -5.89 -6.24
N ASP A 211 18.01 -4.80 -6.90
CA ASP A 211 18.51 -3.44 -6.68
C ASP A 211 18.10 -2.82 -5.34
N LEU A 212 17.17 -3.47 -4.63
CA LEU A 212 16.75 -3.08 -3.29
C LEU A 212 17.31 -4.02 -2.22
N ARG A 213 18.18 -5.00 -2.53
CA ARG A 213 18.77 -5.91 -1.52
C ARG A 213 20.02 -5.32 -0.86
N ASP A 214 20.88 -4.66 -1.63
CA ASP A 214 22.11 -4.05 -1.11
C ASP A 214 21.87 -2.66 -0.51
N SER A 215 22.12 -2.54 0.79
CA SER A 215 22.13 -1.26 1.52
C SER A 215 23.21 -0.27 1.04
N HIS A 216 24.21 -0.75 0.28
CA HIS A 216 25.38 0.01 -0.17
C HIS A 216 25.41 0.30 -1.68
N SER A 217 24.36 -0.04 -2.42
CA SER A 217 24.29 0.16 -3.88
C SER A 217 23.69 1.52 -4.28
N GLU A 218 23.90 2.54 -3.44
CA GLU A 218 23.82 3.94 -3.85
C GLU A 218 25.17 4.29 -4.46
N ASP A 219 25.28 4.02 -5.76
CA ASP A 219 26.42 4.41 -6.58
C ASP A 219 26.63 5.93 -6.41
N GLN A 220 27.70 6.33 -5.72
CA GLN A 220 28.05 7.72 -5.34
C GLN A 220 28.33 8.64 -6.54
N SER A 221 28.00 8.20 -7.76
CA SER A 221 28.29 8.86 -9.02
C SER A 221 27.06 9.41 -9.76
N GLU A 222 25.84 9.13 -9.29
CA GLU A 222 24.62 9.80 -9.77
C GLU A 222 24.22 10.88 -8.74
N GLU A 223 24.11 12.14 -9.17
CA GLU A 223 23.64 13.25 -8.33
C GLU A 223 22.46 12.82 -7.45
N PRO A 224 22.42 13.24 -6.16
CA PRO A 224 21.41 12.77 -5.20
C PRO A 224 20.03 13.18 -5.70
N THR A 225 19.38 12.28 -6.42
CA THR A 225 17.94 12.37 -6.66
C THR A 225 17.25 11.66 -5.49
N GLU A 226 17.66 12.02 -4.27
CA GLU A 226 17.28 11.45 -2.97
C GLU A 226 15.78 11.54 -2.68
N MET A 227 15.03 12.39 -3.39
CA MET A 227 13.59 12.58 -3.17
C MET A 227 12.69 11.45 -3.72
N ALA A 228 13.20 10.27 -4.05
CA ALA A 228 12.36 9.09 -4.39
C ALA A 228 12.62 7.90 -3.46
N SER A 229 13.15 8.16 -2.27
CA SER A 229 13.34 7.18 -1.20
C SER A 229 12.00 6.73 -0.60
N PHE A 230 11.99 5.64 0.19
CA PHE A 230 10.77 5.17 0.85
C PHE A 230 10.26 6.20 1.86
N GLU A 231 11.20 6.84 2.55
CA GLU A 231 11.01 7.89 3.54
C GLU A 231 10.32 9.11 2.91
N CYS A 232 10.73 9.51 1.69
CA CYS A 232 10.11 10.64 1.01
C CYS A 232 8.74 10.34 0.37
N ILE A 233 8.40 9.08 0.13
CA ILE A 233 7.11 8.71 -0.49
C ILE A 233 6.09 8.35 0.59
N TYR A 234 6.47 7.48 1.52
CA TYR A 234 5.59 6.87 2.51
C TYR A 234 5.91 7.32 3.94
N GLY A 235 6.97 8.11 4.18
CA GLY A 235 7.34 8.50 5.55
C GLY A 235 7.76 7.32 6.43
N ILE A 236 8.15 6.19 5.82
CA ILE A 236 8.57 4.97 6.51
C ILE A 236 9.95 4.55 6.00
N PRO A 237 10.93 4.33 6.90
CA PRO A 237 12.23 3.81 6.55
C PRO A 237 12.19 2.43 5.91
N ARG A 238 13.10 2.18 4.97
CA ARG A 238 13.25 0.84 4.35
C ARG A 238 13.45 -0.25 5.42
N SER A 239 14.18 0.05 6.49
CA SER A 239 14.47 -0.88 7.58
C SER A 239 13.20 -1.39 8.27
N LEU A 240 12.22 -0.53 8.54
CA LEU A 240 10.92 -0.93 9.12
C LEU A 240 10.08 -1.77 8.15
N LEU A 241 10.13 -1.50 6.84
CA LEU A 241 9.44 -2.33 5.85
C LEU A 241 10.02 -3.74 5.77
N LEU A 242 11.33 -3.89 5.93
CA LEU A 242 11.97 -5.21 6.03
C LEU A 242 11.55 -5.94 7.29
N LEU A 243 11.55 -5.27 8.45
CA LEU A 243 11.07 -5.87 9.70
C LEU A 243 9.59 -6.30 9.59
N LEU A 244 8.73 -5.51 8.94
CA LEU A 244 7.34 -5.90 8.69
C LEU A 244 7.24 -7.14 7.78
N LYS A 245 8.02 -7.20 6.70
CA LYS A 245 8.11 -8.39 5.84
C LYS A 245 8.50 -9.62 6.66
N ASP A 246 9.57 -9.52 7.44
CA ASP A 246 10.11 -10.65 8.19
C ASP A 246 9.14 -11.08 9.31
N THR A 247 8.49 -10.12 9.97
CA THR A 247 7.41 -10.38 10.94
C THR A 247 6.24 -11.12 10.29
N THR A 248 5.84 -10.68 9.09
CA THR A 248 4.74 -11.33 8.35
C THR A 248 5.09 -12.76 7.96
N ASN A 249 6.30 -13.01 7.48
CA ASN A 249 6.76 -14.36 7.16
C ASN A 249 6.80 -15.25 8.41
N LEU A 250 7.32 -14.73 9.52
CA LEU A 250 7.40 -15.48 10.78
C LEU A 250 6.02 -15.82 11.34
N ILE A 251 5.08 -14.87 11.28
CA ILE A 251 3.68 -15.09 11.63
C ILE A 251 3.07 -16.26 10.84
N LYS A 252 3.34 -16.37 9.53
CA LYS A 252 2.83 -17.50 8.72
C LYS A 252 3.35 -18.83 9.26
N GLN A 253 4.65 -18.92 9.54
CA GLN A 253 5.27 -20.13 10.11
C GLN A 253 4.69 -20.48 11.49
N VAL A 254 4.52 -19.49 12.36
CA VAL A 254 3.95 -19.67 13.70
C VAL A 254 2.48 -20.10 13.63
N SER A 255 1.70 -19.53 12.70
CA SER A 255 0.28 -19.88 12.53
C SER A 255 0.13 -21.31 12.03
N GLN A 256 0.92 -21.72 11.03
CA GLN A 256 0.97 -23.09 10.52
C GLN A 256 1.33 -24.09 11.63
N ALA A 257 2.33 -23.78 12.47
CA ALA A 257 2.73 -24.64 13.57
C ALA A 257 1.63 -24.79 14.66
N ARG A 258 0.83 -23.75 14.89
CA ARG A 258 -0.32 -23.80 15.82
C ARG A 258 -1.46 -24.64 15.28
N GLU A 259 -1.77 -24.51 14.00
CA GLU A 259 -2.84 -25.24 13.33
C GLU A 259 -2.55 -26.75 13.23
N SER A 260 -1.28 -27.15 13.09
CA SER A 260 -0.88 -28.56 13.00
C SER A 260 -1.00 -29.36 14.32
N GLY A 261 -1.51 -28.76 15.41
CA GLY A 261 -2.07 -29.51 16.53
C GLY A 261 -1.06 -30.16 17.49
N GLN A 262 0.20 -29.73 17.50
CA GLN A 262 1.14 -30.02 18.60
C GLN A 262 1.50 -28.73 19.35
N PRO A 263 0.68 -28.30 20.33
CA PRO A 263 0.90 -27.07 21.11
C PRO A 263 2.25 -27.01 21.84
N SER A 264 2.93 -28.15 21.99
CA SER A 264 4.22 -28.33 22.68
C SER A 264 5.45 -28.14 21.78
N GLU A 265 5.30 -28.05 20.45
CA GLU A 265 6.42 -28.15 19.49
C GLU A 265 6.54 -26.92 18.56
N ILE A 266 6.37 -25.68 19.05
CA ILE A 266 7.10 -24.59 18.39
C ILE A 266 8.58 -24.93 18.56
N SER A 267 9.21 -25.40 17.47
CA SER A 267 10.61 -25.80 17.43
C SER A 267 11.47 -24.75 18.11
N GLU A 268 12.51 -25.17 18.85
CA GLU A 268 13.48 -24.24 19.44
C GLU A 268 14.06 -23.27 18.40
N SER A 269 14.22 -23.72 17.15
CA SER A 269 14.62 -22.88 16.03
C SER A 269 13.61 -21.75 15.75
N LEU A 270 12.32 -22.06 15.75
CA LEU A 270 11.26 -21.07 15.49
C LEU A 270 11.10 -20.10 16.67
N LYS A 271 11.25 -20.57 17.91
CA LYS A 271 11.32 -19.71 19.10
C LYS A 271 12.50 -18.75 19.03
N SER A 272 13.69 -19.24 18.71
CA SER A 272 14.90 -18.43 18.53
C SER A 272 14.73 -17.36 17.43
N GLN A 273 14.04 -17.70 16.33
CA GLN A 273 13.68 -16.72 15.31
C GLN A 273 12.71 -15.64 15.84
N CYS A 274 11.72 -16.03 16.67
CA CYS A 274 10.84 -15.07 17.34
C CYS A 274 11.61 -14.14 18.26
N ASP A 275 12.47 -14.67 19.13
CA ASP A 275 13.25 -13.87 20.09
C ASP A 275 14.22 -12.92 19.38
N SER A 276 14.89 -13.39 18.32
CA SER A 276 15.81 -12.58 17.51
C SER A 276 15.09 -11.43 16.79
N LEU A 277 13.91 -11.71 16.21
CA LEU A 277 13.13 -10.69 15.52
C LEU A 277 12.49 -9.71 16.51
N GLU A 278 11.99 -10.19 17.65
CA GLU A 278 11.47 -9.35 18.72
C GLU A 278 12.54 -8.35 19.18
N LYS A 279 13.75 -8.85 19.46
CA LYS A 279 14.89 -8.01 19.82
C LYS A 279 15.18 -6.98 18.73
N SER A 280 15.20 -7.40 17.46
CA SER A 280 15.45 -6.50 16.32
C SER A 280 14.40 -5.40 16.19
N ILE A 281 13.14 -5.69 16.53
CA ILE A 281 12.04 -4.71 16.53
C ILE A 281 12.16 -3.77 17.74
N LEU A 282 12.38 -4.30 18.94
CA LEU A 282 12.40 -3.51 20.18
C LEU A 282 13.67 -2.63 20.30
N ASP A 283 14.81 -3.14 19.87
CA ASP A 283 16.10 -2.42 19.88
C ASP A 283 16.25 -1.48 18.66
N TRP A 284 15.25 -1.40 17.78
CA TRP A 284 15.30 -0.54 16.60
C TRP A 284 15.36 0.94 17.01
N SER A 285 16.42 1.63 16.59
CA SER A 285 16.70 3.01 16.98
C SER A 285 15.99 4.02 16.06
N LEU A 286 14.94 4.64 16.59
CA LEU A 286 14.27 5.77 15.95
C LEU A 286 15.22 6.96 15.77
N GLU A 287 16.11 7.21 16.74
CA GLU A 287 17.03 8.35 16.72
C GLU A 287 18.04 8.26 15.58
N ASP A 288 18.61 7.08 15.35
CA ASP A 288 19.59 6.86 14.28
C ASP A 288 18.99 7.05 12.88
N GLU A 289 17.72 6.69 12.71
CA GLU A 289 16.98 6.84 11.45
C GLU A 289 16.56 8.28 11.19
N LEU A 290 16.14 8.99 12.24
CA LEU A 290 15.80 10.40 12.14
C LEU A 290 17.02 11.29 11.93
N ALA A 291 18.18 10.93 12.49
CA ALA A 291 19.44 11.63 12.24
C ALA A 291 19.79 11.65 10.74
N ARG A 292 19.46 10.58 10.00
CA ARG A 292 19.59 10.52 8.54
C ARG A 292 18.60 11.43 7.81
N CYS A 293 17.35 11.47 8.28
CA CYS A 293 16.28 12.24 7.62
C CYS A 293 16.37 13.77 7.88
N ARG A 294 16.90 14.18 9.03
CA ARG A 294 16.99 15.61 9.43
C ARG A 294 17.85 16.44 8.48
N GLN A 295 18.79 15.83 7.77
CA GLN A 295 19.73 16.53 6.89
C GLN A 295 19.10 16.96 5.55
N THR A 296 17.97 16.35 5.16
CA THR A 296 17.43 16.43 3.80
C THR A 296 15.99 16.99 3.72
N SER A 297 15.32 17.19 4.86
CA SER A 297 13.89 17.52 4.93
C SER A 297 13.62 18.92 5.49
N THR A 298 12.52 19.55 5.04
CA THR A 298 11.99 20.77 5.70
C THR A 298 11.48 20.46 7.10
N SER A 299 11.31 21.47 7.97
CA SER A 299 10.79 21.25 9.33
C SER A 299 9.45 20.51 9.31
N THR A 300 8.50 20.96 8.49
CA THR A 300 7.17 20.34 8.38
C THR A 300 7.23 18.91 7.86
N SER A 301 8.00 18.66 6.80
CA SER A 301 8.18 17.31 6.24
C SER A 301 8.86 16.37 7.26
N PHE A 302 9.84 16.88 7.99
CA PHE A 302 10.53 16.14 9.04
C PHE A 302 9.56 15.73 10.17
N ASP A 303 8.71 16.64 10.63
CA ASP A 303 7.73 16.34 11.69
C ASP A 303 6.71 15.29 11.25
N ILE A 304 6.29 15.32 9.97
CA ILE A 304 5.43 14.28 9.40
C ILE A 304 6.16 12.93 9.34
N ILE A 305 7.39 12.88 8.82
CA ILE A 305 8.21 11.66 8.76
C ILE A 305 8.44 11.10 10.17
N PHE A 306 8.72 11.96 11.14
CA PHE A 306 8.93 11.59 12.53
C PHE A 306 7.71 10.86 13.11
N ASN A 307 6.55 11.49 13.04
CA ASN A 307 5.32 10.92 13.60
C ASN A 307 4.90 9.66 12.82
N GLN A 308 5.10 9.63 11.50
CA GLN A 308 4.77 8.49 10.66
C GLN A 308 5.67 7.29 10.98
N THR A 309 6.98 7.52 11.08
CA THR A 309 7.98 6.49 11.43
C THR A 309 7.72 5.92 12.81
N LYS A 310 7.52 6.80 13.80
CA LYS A 310 7.20 6.41 15.18
C LYS A 310 5.91 5.59 15.24
N SER A 311 4.84 6.05 14.56
CA SER A 311 3.56 5.33 14.51
C SER A 311 3.71 3.96 13.85
N PHE A 312 4.47 3.87 12.76
CA PHE A 312 4.69 2.61 12.08
C PHE A 312 5.47 1.61 12.94
N HIS A 313 6.52 2.06 13.64
CA HIS A 313 7.30 1.22 14.55
C HIS A 313 6.45 0.71 15.73
N ASN A 314 5.66 1.57 16.37
CA ASN A 314 4.76 1.18 17.44
C ASN A 314 3.67 0.19 16.95
N ALA A 315 3.12 0.41 15.75
CA ALA A 315 2.19 -0.53 15.14
C ALA A 315 2.87 -1.87 14.81
N LEU A 316 4.14 -1.89 14.40
CA LEU A 316 4.89 -3.12 14.17
C LEU A 316 5.07 -3.92 15.47
N ILE A 317 5.35 -3.25 16.60
CA ILE A 317 5.40 -3.89 17.93
C ILE A 317 4.04 -4.54 18.26
N ILE A 318 2.93 -3.80 18.06
CA ILE A 318 1.57 -4.33 18.26
C ILE A 318 1.32 -5.53 17.35
N TYR A 319 1.65 -5.43 16.07
CA TYR A 319 1.48 -6.47 15.06
C TYR A 319 2.25 -7.75 15.39
N PHE A 320 3.50 -7.63 15.82
CA PHE A 320 4.30 -8.75 16.30
C PHE A 320 3.66 -9.38 17.56
N ALA A 321 3.43 -8.58 18.59
CA ALA A 321 2.97 -9.05 19.89
C ALA A 321 1.58 -9.72 19.84
N GLN A 322 0.65 -9.19 19.03
CA GLN A 322 -0.71 -9.72 18.94
C GLN A 322 -0.79 -11.03 18.14
N ASN A 323 0.18 -11.31 17.25
CA ASN A 323 0.14 -12.47 16.37
C ASN A 323 1.12 -13.56 16.78
N ILE A 324 2.26 -13.21 17.37
CA ILE A 324 3.27 -14.17 17.82
C ILE A 324 3.11 -14.47 19.30
N HIS A 325 3.04 -13.46 20.17
CA HIS A 325 2.92 -13.70 21.61
C HIS A 325 1.47 -13.76 22.10
N LEU A 326 0.51 -13.34 21.26
CA LEU A 326 -0.92 -13.27 21.58
C LEU A 326 -1.18 -12.50 22.90
N LEU A 327 -0.37 -11.45 23.15
CA LEU A 327 -0.43 -10.68 24.40
C LEU A 327 -1.80 -10.05 24.61
N SER A 328 -2.17 -9.89 25.89
CA SER A 328 -3.37 -9.13 26.24
C SER A 328 -3.23 -7.67 25.80
N PHE A 329 -4.31 -7.11 25.24
CA PHE A 329 -4.40 -5.71 24.82
C PHE A 329 -3.96 -4.71 25.90
N ARG A 330 -4.06 -5.08 27.19
CA ARG A 330 -3.62 -4.26 28.32
C ARG A 330 -2.13 -3.91 28.24
N TYR A 331 -1.28 -4.84 27.81
CA TYR A 331 0.15 -4.60 27.61
C TYR A 331 0.45 -3.75 26.37
N LEU A 332 -0.49 -3.71 25.41
CA LEU A 332 -0.34 -2.99 24.16
C LEU A 332 -0.81 -1.53 24.22
N ARG A 333 -1.51 -1.15 25.31
CA ARG A 333 -2.16 0.17 25.46
C ARG A 333 -1.22 1.35 25.20
N GLN A 334 0.02 1.29 25.67
CA GLN A 334 1.00 2.38 25.48
C GLN A 334 1.41 2.54 24.01
N TYR A 335 1.54 1.43 23.28
CA TYR A 335 1.87 1.45 21.86
C TYR A 335 0.67 1.93 21.04
N VAL A 336 -0.55 1.50 21.39
CA VAL A 336 -1.79 1.99 20.78
C VAL A 336 -1.92 3.50 20.93
N GLU A 337 -1.65 4.02 22.13
CA GLU A 337 -1.67 5.45 22.40
C GLU A 337 -0.61 6.22 21.61
N ALA A 338 0.62 5.68 21.51
CA ALA A 338 1.69 6.30 20.73
C ALA A 338 1.34 6.40 19.24
N VAL A 339 0.72 5.37 18.65
CA VAL A 339 0.22 5.41 17.26
C VAL A 339 -0.88 6.45 17.13
N LEU A 340 -1.87 6.45 18.02
CA LEU A 340 -3.00 7.36 17.96
C LEU A 340 -2.57 8.83 18.05
N GLN A 341 -1.64 9.16 18.95
CA GLN A 341 -1.05 10.50 19.05
C GLN A 341 -0.29 10.89 17.78
N GLY A 342 0.49 9.97 17.21
CA GLY A 342 1.25 10.23 16.00
C GLY A 342 0.36 10.51 14.78
N ILE A 343 -0.66 9.68 14.55
CA ILE A 343 -1.58 9.88 13.41
C ILE A 343 -2.44 11.14 13.56
N GLU A 344 -2.82 11.52 14.78
CA GLU A 344 -3.52 12.79 15.04
C GLU A 344 -2.60 14.00 14.81
N ALA A 345 -1.34 13.93 15.27
CA ALA A 345 -0.35 14.97 15.06
C ALA A 345 -0.07 15.22 13.57
N ILE A 346 0.06 14.16 12.77
CA ILE A 346 0.26 14.26 11.32
C ILE A 346 -0.89 15.03 10.67
N GLU A 347 -2.13 14.69 10.99
CA GLU A 347 -3.29 15.34 10.37
C GLU A 347 -3.43 16.80 10.83
N ASN A 348 -3.05 17.13 12.07
CA ASN A 348 -2.95 18.52 12.54
C ASN A 348 -1.91 19.31 11.73
N ILE A 349 -0.69 18.78 11.61
CA ILE A 349 0.38 19.42 10.82
C ILE A 349 -0.07 19.65 9.37
N LYS A 350 -0.69 18.65 8.74
CA LYS A 350 -1.20 18.76 7.37
C LYS A 350 -2.28 19.83 7.24
N THR A 351 -3.20 19.91 8.20
CA THR A 351 -4.26 20.92 8.21
C THR A 351 -3.68 22.33 8.35
N ASP A 352 -2.77 22.53 9.29
CA ASP A 352 -2.15 23.85 9.56
C ASP A 352 -1.30 24.35 8.38
N ASN A 353 -0.77 23.43 7.56
CA ASN A 353 0.08 23.74 6.41
C ASN A 353 -0.63 23.57 5.04
N ASN A 354 -1.94 23.32 5.01
CA ASN A 354 -2.72 23.08 3.79
C ASN A 354 -2.15 21.96 2.88
N ILE A 355 -1.65 20.89 3.49
CA ILE A 355 -1.07 19.74 2.77
C ILE A 355 -2.17 18.70 2.50
N LEU A 356 -2.48 18.47 1.23
CA LEU A 356 -3.38 17.40 0.79
C LEU A 356 -2.58 16.12 0.49
N ALA A 357 -2.40 15.28 1.49
CA ALA A 357 -1.66 14.02 1.41
C ALA A 357 -2.34 12.97 2.29
N ALA A 358 -2.67 11.79 1.76
CA ALA A 358 -3.31 10.76 2.58
C ALA A 358 -2.35 10.20 3.65
N PRO A 359 -2.86 9.79 4.82
CA PRO A 359 -2.10 9.01 5.76
C PRO A 359 -1.95 7.57 5.27
N ILE A 360 -1.02 6.85 5.89
CA ILE A 360 -0.94 5.39 5.72
C ILE A 360 -1.88 4.75 6.73
N PHE A 361 -2.78 3.92 6.23
CA PHE A 361 -3.84 3.35 7.08
C PHE A 361 -3.38 2.14 7.88
N TRP A 362 -2.30 1.45 7.46
CA TRP A 362 -1.82 0.25 8.13
C TRP A 362 -1.52 0.44 9.63
N PRO A 363 -0.73 1.45 10.08
CA PRO A 363 -0.49 1.67 11.50
C PRO A 363 -1.77 1.94 12.29
N ALA A 364 -2.67 2.78 11.73
CA ALA A 364 -3.92 3.14 12.38
C ALA A 364 -4.83 1.92 12.56
N PHE A 365 -4.94 1.08 11.53
CA PHE A 365 -5.71 -0.17 11.59
C PHE A 365 -5.18 -1.11 12.68
N ILE A 366 -3.88 -1.41 12.65
CA ILE A 366 -3.25 -2.34 13.60
C ILE A 366 -3.41 -1.86 15.05
N ALA A 367 -3.25 -0.56 15.31
CA ALA A 367 -3.45 -0.01 16.64
C ALA A 367 -4.93 0.00 17.05
N ALA A 368 -5.83 0.35 16.12
CA ALA A 368 -7.26 0.39 16.39
C ALA A 368 -7.83 -0.99 16.70
N THR A 369 -7.34 -2.07 16.08
CA THR A 369 -7.78 -3.44 16.39
C THR A 369 -7.41 -3.92 17.80
N GLU A 370 -6.49 -3.22 18.48
CA GLU A 370 -6.11 -3.52 19.88
C GLU A 370 -6.58 -2.42 20.86
N ALA A 371 -7.39 -1.47 20.38
CA ALA A 371 -7.95 -0.37 21.18
C ALA A 371 -9.30 -0.77 21.81
N PHE A 372 -9.26 -1.34 23.01
CA PHE A 372 -10.48 -1.70 23.78
C PHE A 372 -10.88 -0.66 24.84
N ASP A 373 -10.11 0.43 24.95
CA ASP A 373 -10.47 1.56 25.81
C ASP A 373 -11.48 2.49 25.09
N PRO A 374 -12.65 2.81 25.68
CA PRO A 374 -13.66 3.64 25.02
C PRO A 374 -13.17 5.03 24.57
N GLN A 375 -12.21 5.62 25.28
CA GLN A 375 -11.63 6.91 24.92
C GLN A 375 -10.77 6.77 23.66
N GLN A 376 -9.98 5.70 23.56
CA GLN A 376 -9.18 5.40 22.36
C GLN A 376 -10.07 5.10 21.16
N GLN A 377 -11.12 4.29 21.32
CA GLN A 377 -12.08 3.98 20.25
C GLN A 377 -12.75 5.25 19.70
N THR A 378 -13.15 6.16 20.59
CA THR A 378 -13.76 7.44 20.21
C THR A 378 -12.81 8.29 19.38
N ARG A 379 -11.53 8.34 19.75
CA ARG A 379 -10.50 9.08 19.02
C ARG A 379 -10.18 8.46 17.66
N PHE A 380 -10.03 7.13 17.58
CA PHE A 380 -9.87 6.44 16.30
C PHE A 380 -11.07 6.68 15.36
N ARG A 381 -12.30 6.65 15.89
CA ARG A 381 -13.51 6.95 15.10
C ARG A 381 -13.45 8.36 14.50
N LYS A 382 -13.14 9.37 15.32
CA LYS A 382 -12.96 10.76 14.86
C LYS A 382 -11.84 10.89 13.83
N TRP A 383 -10.74 10.16 14.01
CA TRP A 383 -9.64 10.15 13.06
C TRP A 383 -10.07 9.57 11.71
N TYR A 384 -10.75 8.41 11.68
CA TYR A 384 -11.29 7.81 10.45
C TYR A 384 -12.30 8.73 9.73
N GLU A 385 -13.15 9.42 10.48
CA GLU A 385 -14.07 10.43 9.93
C GLU A 385 -13.31 11.60 9.29
N ARG A 386 -12.26 12.12 9.97
CA ARG A 386 -11.45 13.22 9.47
C ARG A 386 -10.74 12.89 8.16
N VAL A 387 -10.17 11.69 8.05
CA VAL A 387 -9.39 11.27 6.88
C VAL A 387 -10.26 10.78 5.71
N ALA A 388 -11.59 10.74 5.87
CA ALA A 388 -12.51 10.38 4.78
C ALA A 388 -12.42 11.33 3.58
N ILE A 389 -11.96 12.57 3.79
CA ILE A 389 -11.74 13.58 2.74
C ILE A 389 -10.76 13.13 1.64
N TYR A 390 -9.87 12.19 1.94
CA TYR A 390 -8.91 11.67 0.96
C TYR A 390 -9.55 10.72 -0.06
N GLY A 391 -10.83 10.39 0.08
CA GLY A 391 -11.59 9.65 -0.93
C GLY A 391 -11.07 8.24 -1.20
N ILE A 392 -10.35 7.62 -0.25
CA ILE A 392 -9.82 6.26 -0.39
C ILE A 392 -10.86 5.26 0.13
N LYS A 393 -11.47 4.49 -0.77
CA LYS A 393 -12.58 3.61 -0.43
C LYS A 393 -12.14 2.30 0.24
N ALA A 394 -10.95 1.77 -0.08
CA ALA A 394 -10.42 0.54 0.53
C ALA A 394 -10.31 0.59 2.07
N VAL A 395 -10.16 1.80 2.63
CA VAL A 395 -10.10 2.02 4.09
C VAL A 395 -11.40 1.62 4.78
N ARG A 396 -12.55 1.75 4.10
CA ARG A 396 -13.87 1.47 4.68
C ARG A 396 -14.00 0.01 5.10
N THR A 397 -13.42 -0.91 4.35
CA THR A 397 -13.36 -2.34 4.69
C THR A 397 -12.58 -2.54 5.99
N GLY A 398 -11.40 -1.91 6.11
CA GLY A 398 -10.62 -1.92 7.35
C GLY A 398 -11.35 -1.32 8.54
N SER A 399 -12.03 -0.18 8.38
CA SER A 399 -12.83 0.45 9.44
C SER A 399 -13.98 -0.44 9.90
N ARG A 400 -14.64 -1.17 8.99
CA ARG A 400 -15.68 -2.15 9.35
C ARG A 400 -15.10 -3.27 10.20
N VAL A 401 -13.95 -3.83 9.82
CA VAL A 401 -13.26 -4.87 10.62
C VAL A 401 -12.90 -4.34 12.01
N VAL A 402 -12.40 -3.10 12.11
CA VAL A 402 -12.11 -2.45 13.41
C VAL A 402 -13.36 -2.35 14.28
N TYR A 403 -14.50 -1.93 13.73
CA TYR A 403 -15.74 -1.81 14.49
C TYR A 403 -16.29 -3.17 14.93
N GLU A 404 -16.16 -4.20 14.09
CA GLU A 404 -16.52 -5.57 14.46
C GLU A 404 -15.62 -6.10 15.59
N VAL A 405 -14.32 -5.81 15.56
CA VAL A 405 -13.39 -6.13 16.67
C VAL A 405 -13.84 -5.48 17.98
N TRP A 406 -14.25 -4.21 17.93
CA TRP A 406 -14.72 -3.50 19.13
C TRP A 406 -16.04 -4.05 19.65
N ASP A 407 -16.96 -4.44 18.77
CA ASP A 407 -18.26 -5.02 19.14
C ASP A 407 -18.09 -6.39 19.82
N ARG A 408 -17.22 -7.25 19.27
CA ARG A 408 -16.89 -8.55 19.87
C ARG A 408 -16.12 -8.44 21.18
N GLY A 409 -15.43 -7.32 21.40
CA GLY A 409 -14.61 -7.09 22.58
C GLY A 409 -13.34 -7.96 22.64
N PRO A 410 -12.56 -7.87 23.72
CA PRO A 410 -11.31 -8.60 23.85
C PRO A 410 -11.57 -10.11 23.96
N SER A 411 -10.91 -10.91 23.12
CA SER A 411 -11.07 -12.37 23.11
C SER A 411 -10.72 -13.02 24.46
N THR A 412 -11.50 -14.02 24.86
CA THR A 412 -11.28 -14.86 26.05
C THR A 412 -10.79 -16.24 25.63
N ASP A 413 -9.58 -16.61 26.10
CA ASP A 413 -8.82 -17.88 26.02
C ASP A 413 -8.94 -18.81 24.79
N GLY A 414 -7.79 -19.33 24.34
CA GLY A 414 -7.70 -20.34 23.27
C GLY A 414 -7.50 -19.81 21.85
N ARG A 415 -7.14 -18.52 21.68
CA ARG A 415 -6.85 -17.93 20.35
C ARG A 415 -5.57 -18.52 19.75
N VAL A 416 -5.60 -18.81 18.45
CA VAL A 416 -4.42 -19.19 17.65
C VAL A 416 -3.84 -18.01 16.86
N THR A 417 -4.65 -16.96 16.65
CA THR A 417 -4.33 -15.75 15.88
C THR A 417 -5.00 -14.51 16.49
N SER A 418 -4.83 -13.34 15.88
CA SER A 418 -5.49 -12.09 16.28
C SER A 418 -6.96 -12.04 15.83
N LEU A 419 -7.79 -11.34 16.59
CA LEU A 419 -9.24 -11.30 16.35
C LEU A 419 -9.63 -10.73 14.98
N TRP A 420 -8.92 -9.69 14.52
CA TRP A 420 -9.17 -9.09 13.21
C TRP A 420 -8.89 -10.06 12.06
N ARG A 421 -7.90 -10.96 12.21
CA ARG A 421 -7.63 -12.01 11.21
C ARG A 421 -8.77 -13.01 11.13
N THR A 422 -9.26 -13.46 12.28
CA THR A 422 -10.43 -14.35 12.34
C THR A 422 -11.66 -13.70 11.69
N ILE A 423 -11.87 -12.39 11.87
CA ILE A 423 -12.98 -11.67 11.21
C ILE A 423 -12.79 -11.64 9.68
N ILE A 424 -11.58 -11.37 9.20
CA ILE A 424 -11.31 -11.35 7.75
C ILE A 424 -11.46 -12.76 7.15
N GLU A 425 -10.99 -13.80 7.81
CA GLU A 425 -11.21 -15.21 7.43
C GLU A 425 -12.70 -15.53 7.27
N GLN A 426 -13.51 -15.12 8.24
CA GLN A 426 -14.96 -15.36 8.24
C GLN A 426 -15.69 -14.58 7.15
N THR A 427 -15.25 -13.35 6.86
CA THR A 427 -15.91 -12.47 5.90
C THR A 427 -15.41 -12.63 4.47
N GLY A 428 -14.25 -13.29 4.27
CA GLY A 428 -13.61 -13.42 2.97
C GLY A 428 -13.11 -12.08 2.41
N GLU A 429 -12.95 -11.07 3.27
CA GLU A 429 -12.51 -9.74 2.85
C GLU A 429 -11.02 -9.74 2.48
N THR A 430 -10.60 -8.81 1.62
CA THR A 430 -9.20 -8.58 1.30
C THR A 430 -8.84 -7.15 1.68
N LEU A 431 -7.80 -6.96 2.49
CA LEU A 431 -7.37 -5.63 2.91
C LEU A 431 -6.17 -5.15 2.09
N MET A 432 -6.20 -3.84 1.77
CA MET A 432 -5.08 -3.10 1.20
C MET A 432 -5.00 -1.75 1.89
N LEU A 433 -4.17 -1.65 2.94
CA LEU A 433 -4.17 -0.54 3.90
C LEU A 433 -2.98 0.41 3.68
N THR A 434 -2.82 0.87 2.45
CA THR A 434 -1.66 1.65 2.00
C THR A 434 -1.72 3.11 2.36
#